data_AF-A0A7X9BW57-F1
#
_entry.id   AF-A0A7X9BW57-F1
#
_cell.length_a   1.000
_cell.length_b   1.000
_cell.length_c   1.000
_cell.angle_alpha   90.00
_cell.angle_beta   90.00
_cell.angle_gamma   90.00
#
_symmetry.space_group_name_H-M   'P 1'
#
loop_
_entity.id
_entity.type
_entity.pdbx_description
1 polymer ?
#
loop_
_entity_poly.entity_id
_entity_poly.type
_entity_poly.pdbx_seq_one_letter_code
_entity_poly.pdbx_strand_id
1 'polypeptide(L)'
;MSLLIKKYKYSGGANGESFNEYYNIDIRESKLLKLGNLFKENSNYIDRINEEILELISKEPDKYFIGDNRFKTISSNQEFFIEDGNLIITFPKYSIAPGSTGIPTFKISLTDLDDILVDSYLVYKDYVYVNEEYEFSFSMPSSWEDKVKIVEKSDLEDYIIDEYEFDDIEFIVDFIYTPDNKIKEEAKLLSIIVLEKDEYDSLRRTLKNKLGELLGEKEDFVYLGKIYSNPYSSKSSEYTEFQLRSSDIQGRLDRLFEFIDEEDKDDDSKDKNKEKDKNKEKDKSNKDLDKYKWVSINGKRENLNKSMYKNENDNLMIPVAKVSRGLGYKVKWNPQNNTITLDGGKVATITINSKKYSTPNSTITLKDEAKIINGTTFVPVDFFKKLLELNVDINSEGMLNIYK
;
A
#
# COMPACT_ATOMS: atom_id res chain seq x y z
N MET A 1 -6.70 14.02 -7.06
CA MET A 1 -7.44 13.34 -8.14
C MET A 1 -6.90 13.79 -9.48
N SER A 2 -6.76 12.88 -10.44
CA SER A 2 -6.39 13.20 -11.81
C SER A 2 -7.48 12.73 -12.78
N LEU A 3 -7.89 13.61 -13.70
CA LEU A 3 -8.93 13.33 -14.69
C LEU A 3 -8.33 13.52 -16.10
N LEU A 4 -8.50 12.50 -16.93
CA LEU A 4 -8.10 12.52 -18.34
C LEU A 4 -9.36 12.58 -19.22
N ILE A 5 -9.51 13.68 -19.96
CA ILE A 5 -10.58 13.82 -20.96
C ILE A 5 -9.98 13.61 -22.35
N LYS A 6 -10.37 12.52 -23.00
CA LYS A 6 -9.98 12.22 -24.39
C LYS A 6 -11.03 12.83 -25.33
N LYS A 7 -10.62 13.80 -26.15
CA LYS A 7 -11.45 14.45 -27.16
C LYS A 7 -11.03 13.99 -28.55
N TYR A 8 -12.01 13.74 -29.40
CA TYR A 8 -11.80 13.42 -30.81
C TYR A 8 -12.60 14.38 -31.67
N LYS A 9 -11.95 15.02 -32.64
CA LYS A 9 -12.56 15.95 -33.58
C LYS A 9 -12.30 15.48 -35.00
N TYR A 10 -13.37 15.30 -35.77
CA TYR A 10 -13.28 14.97 -37.19
C TYR A 10 -13.87 16.11 -38.03
N SER A 11 -13.03 16.77 -38.83
CA SER A 11 -13.39 17.93 -39.66
C SER A 11 -13.51 17.59 -41.16
N GLY A 12 -13.64 16.31 -41.52
CA GLY A 12 -13.89 15.88 -42.90
C GLY A 12 -12.64 15.58 -43.76
N GLY A 13 -11.47 15.30 -43.14
CA GLY A 13 -10.23 14.91 -43.82
C GLY A 13 -9.91 13.40 -43.75
N ALA A 14 -8.69 13.01 -44.12
CA ALA A 14 -8.25 11.60 -44.12
C ALA A 14 -8.09 11.01 -42.70
N ASN A 15 -7.84 11.85 -41.69
CA ASN A 15 -7.73 11.45 -40.28
C ASN A 15 -8.44 12.48 -39.40
N GLY A 16 -9.04 12.03 -38.29
CA GLY A 16 -9.48 12.92 -37.21
C GLY A 16 -8.34 13.26 -36.26
N GLU A 17 -8.56 14.28 -35.44
CA GLU A 17 -7.61 14.81 -34.49
C GLU A 17 -8.01 14.42 -33.07
N SER A 18 -7.09 13.80 -32.34
CA SER A 18 -7.28 13.45 -30.93
C SER A 18 -6.53 14.43 -30.05
N PHE A 19 -7.21 14.96 -29.04
CA PHE A 19 -6.65 15.82 -28.02
C PHE A 19 -6.94 15.24 -26.65
N ASN A 20 -6.00 15.37 -25.73
CA ASN A 20 -6.22 15.02 -24.33
C ASN A 20 -6.19 16.29 -23.50
N GLU A 21 -7.11 16.41 -22.56
CA GLU A 21 -7.07 17.41 -21.50
C GLU A 21 -6.84 16.70 -20.17
N TYR A 22 -5.94 17.25 -19.37
CA TYR A 22 -5.51 16.69 -18.10
C TYR A 22 -5.88 17.67 -16.98
N TYR A 23 -6.64 17.19 -16.01
CA TYR A 23 -7.00 17.97 -14.84
C TYR A 23 -6.47 17.28 -13.61
N ASN A 24 -5.54 17.92 -12.91
CA ASN A 24 -5.04 17.47 -11.63
C ASN A 24 -5.62 18.37 -10.57
N ILE A 25 -6.42 17.80 -9.67
CA ILE A 25 -7.16 18.55 -8.67
C ILE A 25 -6.69 18.07 -7.31
N ASP A 26 -6.19 19.01 -6.51
CA ASP A 26 -6.15 18.84 -5.07
C ASP A 26 -7.59 18.96 -4.58
N ILE A 27 -8.17 17.82 -4.23
CA ILE A 27 -9.55 17.72 -3.74
C ILE A 27 -9.71 18.39 -2.38
N ARG A 28 -8.62 18.56 -1.61
CA ARG A 28 -8.62 19.19 -0.29
C ARG A 28 -8.74 20.70 -0.39
N GLU A 29 -7.95 21.31 -1.27
CA GLU A 29 -7.97 22.76 -1.52
C GLU A 29 -8.98 23.18 -2.59
N SER A 30 -9.68 22.22 -3.22
CA SER A 30 -10.50 22.44 -4.41
C SER A 30 -9.74 23.21 -5.50
N LYS A 31 -8.46 22.86 -5.70
CA LYS A 31 -7.51 23.65 -6.49
C LYS A 31 -6.90 22.82 -7.60
N LEU A 32 -6.82 23.41 -8.79
CA LEU A 32 -6.08 22.83 -9.89
C LEU A 32 -4.58 22.87 -9.60
N LEU A 33 -3.95 21.70 -9.62
CA LEU A 33 -2.52 21.51 -9.46
C LEU A 33 -1.83 21.66 -10.81
N LYS A 34 -0.78 22.47 -10.82
CA LYS A 34 0.25 22.47 -11.86
C LYS A 34 1.37 21.51 -11.45
N LEU A 35 2.17 21.08 -12.41
CA LEU A 35 3.24 20.11 -12.17
C LEU A 35 4.17 20.55 -11.03
N GLY A 36 4.62 21.82 -11.06
CA GLY A 36 5.49 22.37 -10.02
C GLY A 36 4.88 22.38 -8.62
N ASN A 37 3.55 22.29 -8.46
CA ASN A 37 2.92 22.23 -7.15
C ASN A 37 3.16 20.91 -6.42
N LEU A 38 3.63 19.87 -7.11
CA LEU A 38 3.96 18.59 -6.50
C LEU A 38 5.30 18.62 -5.76
N PHE A 39 6.17 19.60 -6.05
CA PHE A 39 7.58 19.58 -5.64
C PHE A 39 7.95 20.71 -4.69
N LYS A 40 8.87 20.42 -3.76
CA LYS A 40 9.43 21.39 -2.81
C LYS A 40 10.00 22.59 -3.58
N GLU A 41 9.90 23.78 -3.00
CA GLU A 41 10.54 24.96 -3.57
C GLU A 41 12.06 24.73 -3.75
N ASN A 42 12.63 25.20 -4.86
CA ASN A 42 14.04 25.03 -5.22
C ASN A 42 14.55 23.58 -5.36
N SER A 43 13.65 22.61 -5.51
CA SER A 43 13.98 21.19 -5.73
C SER A 43 14.62 20.86 -7.09
N ASN A 44 14.63 21.81 -8.03
CA ASN A 44 15.04 21.58 -9.42
C ASN A 44 14.29 20.42 -10.12
N TYR A 45 13.00 20.25 -9.81
CA TYR A 45 12.17 19.15 -10.32
C TYR A 45 12.19 19.01 -11.86
N ILE A 46 12.34 20.11 -12.61
CA ILE A 46 12.45 20.07 -14.07
C ILE A 46 13.65 19.25 -14.50
N ASP A 47 14.82 19.49 -13.91
CA ASP A 47 16.04 18.77 -14.27
C ASP A 47 15.94 17.31 -13.85
N ARG A 48 15.42 17.03 -12.65
CA ARG A 48 15.20 15.66 -12.18
C ARG A 48 14.27 14.87 -13.11
N ILE A 49 13.16 15.46 -13.54
CA ILE A 49 12.23 14.83 -14.49
C ILE A 49 12.88 14.67 -15.87
N ASN A 50 13.66 15.65 -16.33
CA ASN A 50 14.37 15.57 -17.61
C ASN A 50 15.36 14.40 -17.64
N GLU A 51 16.08 14.15 -16.54
CA GLU A 51 16.98 13.00 -16.41
C GLU A 51 16.22 11.67 -16.59
N GLU A 52 15.11 11.49 -15.89
CA GLU A 52 14.26 10.29 -16.00
C GLU A 52 13.71 10.12 -17.44
N ILE A 53 13.23 11.20 -18.06
CA ILE A 53 12.74 11.17 -19.45
C ILE A 53 13.86 10.80 -20.42
N LEU A 54 15.06 11.37 -20.27
CA LEU A 54 16.19 11.07 -21.14
C LEU A 54 16.63 9.61 -20.98
N GLU A 55 16.61 9.07 -19.76
CA GLU A 55 16.87 7.65 -19.52
C GLU A 55 15.83 6.77 -20.24
N LEU A 56 14.54 7.10 -20.13
CA LEU A 56 13.46 6.37 -20.80
C LEU A 56 13.55 6.47 -22.33
N ILE A 57 13.89 7.62 -22.90
CA ILE A 57 14.14 7.78 -24.34
C ILE A 57 15.34 6.93 -24.77
N SER A 58 16.40 6.87 -23.98
CA SER A 58 17.60 6.10 -24.32
C SER A 58 17.34 4.59 -24.45
N LYS A 59 16.28 4.08 -23.82
CA LYS A 59 15.86 2.67 -23.90
C LYS A 59 15.15 2.35 -25.23
N GLU A 60 14.56 3.35 -25.90
CA GLU A 60 13.84 3.19 -27.16
C GLU A 60 14.09 4.37 -28.12
N PRO A 61 15.35 4.65 -28.49
CA PRO A 61 15.73 5.90 -29.18
C PRO A 61 15.05 6.06 -30.55
N ASP A 62 14.76 4.96 -31.24
CA ASP A 62 14.13 4.96 -32.57
C ASP A 62 12.69 5.49 -32.58
N LYS A 63 12.03 5.56 -31.40
CA LYS A 63 10.66 6.08 -31.28
C LYS A 63 10.59 7.60 -31.23
N TYR A 64 11.71 8.29 -31.01
CA TYR A 64 11.75 9.71 -30.73
C TYR A 64 12.60 10.47 -31.76
N PHE A 65 12.34 11.75 -31.90
CA PHE A 65 13.09 12.58 -32.84
C PHE A 65 14.54 12.79 -32.38
N ILE A 66 15.43 12.94 -33.36
CA ILE A 66 16.86 13.25 -33.18
C ILE A 66 17.18 14.64 -33.73
N GLY A 67 18.42 15.11 -33.54
CA GLY A 67 18.88 16.40 -34.06
C GLY A 67 18.19 17.58 -33.39
N ASP A 68 17.71 18.55 -34.18
CA ASP A 68 17.11 19.79 -33.67
C ASP A 68 15.72 19.59 -33.05
N ASN A 69 15.02 18.52 -33.45
CA ASN A 69 13.68 18.16 -33.02
C ASN A 69 13.65 17.20 -31.83
N ARG A 70 14.82 16.82 -31.28
CA ARG A 70 14.91 15.95 -30.10
C ARG A 70 14.28 16.60 -28.87
N PHE A 71 13.90 15.77 -27.90
CA PHE A 71 13.52 16.23 -26.57
C PHE A 71 14.66 17.06 -25.94
N LYS A 72 14.31 18.20 -25.35
CA LYS A 72 15.26 19.14 -24.73
C LYS A 72 14.99 19.31 -23.25
N THR A 73 13.77 19.66 -22.90
CA THR A 73 13.33 19.88 -21.52
C THR A 73 11.80 19.87 -21.47
N ILE A 74 11.23 19.57 -20.31
CA ILE A 74 9.82 19.83 -20.02
C ILE A 74 9.56 21.31 -19.80
N SER A 75 8.32 21.74 -20.02
CA SER A 75 7.89 23.08 -19.58
C SER A 75 7.50 23.09 -18.10
N SER A 76 7.52 24.26 -17.45
CA SER A 76 7.08 24.39 -16.05
C SER A 76 5.57 24.14 -15.85
N ASN A 77 4.79 24.20 -16.92
CA ASN A 77 3.38 23.83 -16.96
C ASN A 77 3.17 22.57 -17.83
N GLN A 78 4.13 21.65 -17.86
CA GLN A 78 4.02 20.44 -18.66
C GLN A 78 2.77 19.66 -18.25
N GLU A 79 2.03 19.18 -19.26
CA GLU A 79 0.86 18.35 -19.03
C GLU A 79 1.27 17.04 -18.34
N PHE A 80 0.54 16.72 -17.27
CA PHE A 80 0.82 15.55 -16.45
C PHE A 80 -0.46 14.95 -15.90
N PHE A 81 -0.39 13.74 -15.39
CA PHE A 81 -1.38 13.20 -14.47
C PHE A 81 -0.72 12.20 -13.51
N ILE A 82 -1.41 11.88 -12.41
CA ILE A 82 -0.99 10.83 -11.49
C ILE A 82 -1.85 9.60 -11.69
N GLU A 83 -1.22 8.45 -11.82
CA GLU A 83 -1.88 7.16 -11.99
C GLU A 83 -1.01 6.07 -11.32
N ASP A 84 -1.63 5.23 -10.48
CA ASP A 84 -1.00 4.09 -9.82
C ASP A 84 0.36 4.42 -9.17
N GLY A 85 0.45 5.49 -8.38
CA GLY A 85 1.69 5.90 -7.70
C GLY A 85 2.79 6.44 -8.62
N ASN A 86 2.46 6.80 -9.86
CA ASN A 86 3.41 7.32 -10.83
C ASN A 86 3.01 8.72 -11.33
N LEU A 87 4.02 9.55 -11.55
CA LEU A 87 3.91 10.78 -12.32
C LEU A 87 3.99 10.43 -13.81
N ILE A 88 2.92 10.72 -14.53
CA ILE A 88 2.86 10.55 -15.98
C ILE A 88 3.04 11.89 -16.67
N ILE A 89 4.20 12.12 -17.29
CA ILE A 89 4.46 13.31 -18.11
C ILE A 89 4.02 13.04 -19.54
N THR A 90 3.26 13.96 -20.14
CA THR A 90 2.67 13.77 -21.47
C THR A 90 3.11 14.85 -22.44
N PHE A 91 3.23 14.49 -23.72
CA PHE A 91 3.61 15.41 -24.79
C PHE A 91 2.56 15.40 -25.90
N PRO A 92 2.27 16.54 -26.54
CA PRO A 92 1.39 16.57 -27.70
C PRO A 92 1.90 15.63 -28.81
N LYS A 93 0.98 15.04 -29.57
CA LYS A 93 1.33 14.24 -30.75
C LYS A 93 2.23 15.07 -31.69
N TYR A 94 3.24 14.43 -32.29
CA TYR A 94 4.23 15.07 -33.18
C TYR A 94 5.20 16.07 -32.53
N SER A 95 5.17 16.30 -31.22
CA SER A 95 6.06 17.28 -30.57
C SER A 95 7.50 16.79 -30.42
N ILE A 96 7.68 15.53 -29.99
CA ILE A 96 8.99 14.92 -29.74
C ILE A 96 9.15 13.54 -30.39
N ALA A 97 8.13 13.06 -31.09
CA ALA A 97 8.09 11.74 -31.71
C ALA A 97 7.17 11.72 -32.94
N PRO A 98 7.39 10.81 -33.92
CA PRO A 98 6.50 10.63 -35.06
C PRO A 98 5.08 10.23 -34.64
N GLY A 99 4.10 10.44 -35.53
CA GLY A 99 2.70 10.15 -35.23
C GLY A 99 2.37 8.68 -34.97
N SER A 100 3.22 7.75 -35.42
CA SER A 100 3.12 6.31 -35.13
C SER A 100 3.35 5.97 -33.66
N THR A 101 4.07 6.82 -32.93
CA THR A 101 4.30 6.70 -31.48
C THR A 101 3.07 7.10 -30.67
N GLY A 102 2.07 7.74 -31.31
CA GLY A 102 0.89 8.26 -30.62
C GLY A 102 1.22 9.51 -29.79
N ILE A 103 0.59 9.64 -28.63
CA ILE A 103 0.85 10.70 -27.64
C ILE A 103 1.99 10.20 -26.75
N PRO A 104 3.18 10.80 -26.81
CA PRO A 104 4.29 10.33 -25.98
C PRO A 104 3.99 10.57 -24.49
N THR A 105 4.15 9.51 -23.69
CA THR A 105 3.98 9.55 -22.24
C THR A 105 5.16 8.89 -21.55
N PHE A 106 5.66 9.51 -20.48
CA PHE A 106 6.74 8.98 -19.66
C PHE A 106 6.23 8.74 -18.25
N LYS A 107 6.38 7.49 -17.79
CA LYS A 107 5.96 7.05 -16.46
C LYS A 107 7.17 7.10 -15.53
N ILE A 108 7.09 7.94 -14.50
CA ILE A 108 8.14 8.14 -13.50
C ILE A 108 7.55 7.75 -12.14
N SER A 109 8.23 6.87 -11.41
CA SER A 109 7.73 6.47 -10.09
C SER A 109 7.82 7.63 -9.12
N LEU A 110 6.75 7.88 -8.36
CA LEU A 110 6.78 8.94 -7.34
C LEU A 110 7.73 8.60 -6.19
N THR A 111 8.01 7.31 -5.96
CA THR A 111 9.05 6.86 -5.03
C THR A 111 10.44 7.38 -5.40
N ASP A 112 10.73 7.48 -6.71
CA ASP A 112 12.04 7.89 -7.21
C ASP A 112 12.25 9.41 -7.11
N LEU A 113 11.19 10.13 -6.74
CA LEU A 113 11.13 11.58 -6.56
C LEU A 113 10.75 11.97 -5.11
N ASP A 114 10.61 11.01 -4.19
CA ASP A 114 10.06 11.25 -2.84
C ASP A 114 10.84 12.33 -2.06
N ASP A 115 12.16 12.38 -2.27
CA ASP A 115 13.05 13.36 -1.65
C ASP A 115 12.72 14.82 -2.05
N ILE A 116 12.08 15.02 -3.20
CA ILE A 116 11.72 16.34 -3.73
C ILE A 116 10.22 16.67 -3.71
N LEU A 117 9.33 15.76 -3.31
CA LEU A 117 7.87 16.00 -3.27
C LEU A 117 7.43 16.82 -2.05
N VAL A 118 6.45 17.73 -2.21
CA VAL A 118 5.85 18.50 -1.08
C VAL A 118 5.01 17.59 -0.20
N ASP A 119 4.26 16.68 -0.82
CA ASP A 119 3.38 15.72 -0.18
C ASP A 119 3.74 14.30 -0.67
N SER A 120 4.31 13.49 0.21
CA SER A 120 4.62 12.07 -0.03
C SER A 120 3.38 11.17 -0.11
N TYR A 121 2.18 11.75 0.07
CA TYR A 121 0.88 11.07 0.05
C TYR A 121 0.59 10.31 -1.26
N LEU A 122 1.15 10.75 -2.40
CA LEU A 122 0.97 10.04 -3.68
C LEU A 122 1.69 8.68 -3.75
N VAL A 123 2.61 8.41 -2.82
CA VAL A 123 3.37 7.16 -2.70
C VAL A 123 2.64 6.11 -1.85
N TYR A 124 1.72 6.53 -0.96
CA TYR A 124 1.23 5.68 0.14
C TYR A 124 0.01 4.80 -0.17
N LYS A 125 -0.61 4.92 -1.35
CA LYS A 125 -1.79 4.10 -1.68
C LYS A 125 -1.55 2.59 -1.78
N ASP A 126 -0.30 2.15 -1.96
CA ASP A 126 0.05 0.71 -2.00
C ASP A 126 0.44 0.14 -0.61
N TYR A 127 0.58 0.99 0.42
CA TYR A 127 1.03 0.63 1.77
C TYR A 127 -0.02 1.01 2.83
N VAL A 128 -1.26 0.56 2.62
CA VAL A 128 -2.43 0.92 3.42
C VAL A 128 -2.79 -0.21 4.40
N TYR A 129 -2.91 0.14 5.67
CA TYR A 129 -3.59 -0.70 6.67
C TYR A 129 -5.11 -0.54 6.49
N VAL A 130 -5.86 -1.64 6.53
CA VAL A 130 -7.31 -1.64 6.32
C VAL A 130 -7.95 -2.48 7.40
N ASN A 131 -8.93 -1.90 8.09
CA ASN A 131 -9.81 -2.59 9.02
C ASN A 131 -11.24 -2.52 8.47
N GLU A 132 -11.76 -3.66 8.01
CA GLU A 132 -13.11 -3.75 7.43
C GLU A 132 -14.20 -3.79 8.50
N GLU A 133 -13.89 -4.26 9.71
CA GLU A 133 -14.87 -4.38 10.81
C GLU A 133 -15.25 -3.01 11.37
N TYR A 134 -14.26 -2.13 11.54
CA TYR A 134 -14.43 -0.75 11.98
C TYR A 134 -14.33 0.24 10.82
N GLU A 135 -14.40 -0.25 9.58
CA GLU A 135 -14.56 0.51 8.34
C GLU A 135 -13.61 1.72 8.19
N PHE A 136 -12.33 1.51 8.46
CA PHE A 136 -11.32 2.53 8.28
C PHE A 136 -10.05 1.99 7.63
N SER A 137 -9.29 2.90 7.05
CA SER A 137 -7.98 2.64 6.53
C SER A 137 -6.97 3.66 7.06
N PHE A 138 -5.70 3.24 7.12
CA PHE A 138 -4.59 4.10 7.48
C PHE A 138 -3.47 3.93 6.46
N SER A 139 -3.18 4.98 5.70
CA SER A 139 -2.07 5.04 4.76
C SER A 139 -0.76 5.12 5.53
N MET A 140 0.02 4.04 5.54
CA MET A 140 1.28 4.01 6.28
C MET A 140 2.38 4.70 5.47
N PRO A 141 3.21 5.54 6.12
CA PRO A 141 4.38 6.11 5.47
C PRO A 141 5.36 5.04 4.98
N SER A 142 6.00 5.25 3.84
CA SER A 142 6.96 4.32 3.22
C SER A 142 8.17 4.07 4.12
N SER A 143 8.59 5.08 4.89
CA SER A 143 9.68 4.93 5.87
C SER A 143 9.37 3.89 6.96
N TRP A 144 8.09 3.53 7.13
CA TRP A 144 7.63 2.50 8.05
C TRP A 144 7.75 1.09 7.47
N GLU A 145 8.02 0.95 6.16
CA GLU A 145 8.20 -0.34 5.51
C GLU A 145 9.29 -1.18 6.19
N ASP A 146 8.93 -2.42 6.55
CA ASP A 146 9.74 -3.42 7.24
C ASP A 146 10.35 -3.00 8.61
N LYS A 147 9.97 -1.82 9.12
CA LYS A 147 10.47 -1.23 10.36
C LYS A 147 9.37 -0.93 11.37
N VAL A 148 8.11 -1.09 10.96
CA VAL A 148 6.94 -0.93 11.83
C VAL A 148 6.08 -2.19 11.77
N LYS A 149 5.80 -2.73 12.95
CA LYS A 149 4.91 -3.86 13.20
C LYS A 149 3.53 -3.35 13.55
N ILE A 150 2.50 -4.05 13.06
CA ILE A 150 1.10 -3.76 13.38
C ILE A 150 0.60 -4.81 14.37
N VAL A 151 -0.06 -4.38 15.44
CA VAL A 151 -0.68 -5.26 16.45
C VAL A 151 -2.11 -4.80 16.70
N GLU A 152 -3.07 -5.67 16.42
CA GLU A 152 -4.49 -5.42 16.62
C GLU A 152 -4.96 -6.07 17.92
N LYS A 153 -5.92 -5.45 18.60
CA LYS A 153 -6.62 -5.97 19.76
C LYS A 153 -8.05 -5.45 19.73
N SER A 154 -9.01 -6.25 20.16
CA SER A 154 -10.43 -5.90 20.24
C SER A 154 -11.01 -6.28 21.60
N ASP A 155 -12.20 -5.77 21.91
CA ASP A 155 -13.01 -6.17 23.07
C ASP A 155 -12.22 -6.10 24.38
N LEU A 156 -11.57 -4.95 24.60
CA LEU A 156 -10.64 -4.74 25.70
C LEU A 156 -11.33 -4.04 26.87
N GLU A 157 -11.57 -4.81 27.93
CA GLU A 157 -12.05 -4.32 29.23
C GLU A 157 -10.86 -3.91 30.13
N ASP A 158 -11.03 -2.86 30.94
CA ASP A 158 -10.06 -2.37 31.94
C ASP A 158 -8.64 -2.16 31.37
N TYR A 159 -8.54 -1.67 30.13
CA TYR A 159 -7.28 -1.61 29.40
C TYR A 159 -6.50 -0.33 29.68
N ILE A 160 -5.21 -0.48 29.98
CA ILE A 160 -4.35 0.66 30.33
C ILE A 160 -3.59 1.17 29.11
N ILE A 161 -3.80 2.45 28.78
CA ILE A 161 -2.99 3.19 27.81
C ILE A 161 -2.19 4.27 28.56
N ASP A 162 -0.87 4.15 28.49
CA ASP A 162 0.11 4.86 29.33
C ASP A 162 -0.10 4.59 30.83
N GLU A 163 -0.96 5.37 31.46
CA GLU A 163 -1.27 5.35 32.90
C GLU A 163 -2.78 5.52 33.16
N TYR A 164 -3.59 5.51 32.10
CA TYR A 164 -5.04 5.71 32.15
C TYR A 164 -5.75 4.41 31.82
N GLU A 165 -6.71 4.07 32.66
CA GLU A 165 -7.63 2.95 32.48
C GLU A 165 -8.77 3.39 31.55
N PHE A 166 -9.10 2.51 30.62
CA PHE A 166 -10.23 2.63 29.70
C PHE A 166 -11.15 1.47 30.02
N ASP A 167 -12.41 1.77 30.31
CA ASP A 167 -13.34 0.76 30.78
C ASP A 167 -13.70 -0.17 29.62
N ASP A 168 -14.00 0.41 28.45
CA ASP A 168 -14.35 -0.33 27.22
C ASP A 168 -13.64 0.24 25.99
N ILE A 169 -12.75 -0.55 25.38
CA ILE A 169 -12.18 -0.26 24.05
C ILE A 169 -12.62 -1.34 23.07
N GLU A 170 -13.38 -0.92 22.06
CA GLU A 170 -13.84 -1.78 20.97
C GLU A 170 -12.66 -2.32 20.15
N PHE A 171 -11.75 -1.42 19.76
CA PHE A 171 -10.59 -1.78 18.97
C PHE A 171 -9.40 -0.88 19.16
N ILE A 172 -8.21 -1.47 19.10
CA ILE A 172 -6.95 -0.73 19.00
C ILE A 172 -6.01 -1.41 18.01
N VAL A 173 -5.41 -0.60 17.14
CA VAL A 173 -4.26 -1.01 16.33
C VAL A 173 -3.02 -0.20 16.72
N ASP A 174 -2.01 -0.91 17.18
CA ASP A 174 -0.70 -0.37 17.57
C ASP A 174 0.27 -0.50 16.38
N PHE A 175 0.86 0.63 15.96
CA PHE A 175 1.98 0.70 15.03
C PHE A 175 3.28 0.86 15.82
N ILE A 176 4.09 -0.20 15.84
CA ILE A 176 5.25 -0.35 16.73
C ILE A 176 6.52 -0.31 15.91
N TYR A 177 7.36 0.70 16.12
CA TYR A 177 8.71 0.73 15.57
C TYR A 177 9.55 -0.43 16.10
N THR A 178 10.24 -1.12 15.20
CA THR A 178 11.06 -2.29 15.49
C THR A 178 12.42 -2.15 14.81
N PRO A 179 13.45 -1.63 15.50
CA PRO A 179 14.82 -1.56 14.97
C PRO A 179 15.39 -2.97 14.81
N ASP A 180 15.63 -3.38 13.56
CA ASP A 180 16.35 -4.61 13.19
C ASP A 180 15.92 -5.88 13.98
N ASN A 181 14.64 -5.95 14.37
CA ASN A 181 14.03 -7.04 15.15
C ASN A 181 14.62 -7.28 16.55
N LYS A 182 15.25 -6.27 17.14
CA LYS A 182 15.62 -6.32 18.55
C LYS A 182 14.38 -6.04 19.40
N ILE A 183 13.70 -7.10 19.84
CA ILE A 183 12.44 -7.04 20.63
C ILE A 183 12.56 -6.14 21.88
N LYS A 184 13.75 -6.04 22.48
CA LYS A 184 13.99 -5.19 23.66
C LYS A 184 13.98 -3.68 23.37
N GLU A 185 13.95 -3.32 22.10
CA GLU A 185 14.00 -1.95 21.61
C GLU A 185 12.73 -1.64 20.80
N GLU A 186 11.61 -2.35 21.00
CA GLU A 186 10.33 -1.96 20.39
C GLU A 186 9.73 -0.71 21.06
N ALA A 187 9.16 0.20 20.28
CA ALA A 187 8.46 1.38 20.78
C ALA A 187 7.24 1.69 19.92
N LYS A 188 6.10 2.00 20.56
CA LYS A 188 4.91 2.46 19.82
C LYS A 188 5.23 3.79 19.13
N LEU A 189 4.79 3.94 17.88
CA LEU A 189 4.77 5.20 17.13
C LEU A 189 3.37 5.83 17.22
N LEU A 190 2.36 5.01 16.95
CA LEU A 190 0.96 5.41 16.85
C LEU A 190 0.07 4.29 17.38
N SER A 191 -1.02 4.65 18.04
CA SER A 191 -2.20 3.78 18.17
C SER A 191 -3.39 4.47 17.53
N ILE A 192 -4.17 3.72 16.75
CA ILE A 192 -5.53 4.12 16.37
C ILE A 192 -6.47 3.35 17.29
N ILE A 193 -7.32 4.09 18.01
CA ILE A 193 -8.21 3.59 19.06
C ILE A 193 -9.64 3.86 18.61
N VAL A 194 -10.50 2.86 18.70
CA VAL A 194 -11.93 2.95 18.43
C VAL A 194 -12.65 2.76 19.75
N LEU A 195 -13.49 3.74 20.09
CA LEU A 195 -14.27 3.78 21.33
C LEU A 195 -15.74 3.93 20.98
N GLU A 196 -16.64 3.42 21.82
CA GLU A 196 -18.02 3.87 21.80
C GLU A 196 -18.11 5.38 22.14
N LYS A 197 -19.09 6.06 21.55
CA LYS A 197 -19.33 7.49 21.79
C LYS A 197 -19.54 7.83 23.26
N ASP A 198 -20.28 7.00 24.00
CA ASP A 198 -20.56 7.25 25.41
C ASP A 198 -19.29 7.17 26.26
N GLU A 199 -18.42 6.20 25.97
CA GLU A 199 -17.12 6.06 26.65
C GLU A 199 -16.18 7.22 26.30
N TYR A 200 -16.09 7.58 25.02
CA TYR A 200 -15.34 8.78 24.60
C TYR A 200 -15.83 10.04 25.32
N ASP A 201 -17.15 10.21 25.46
CA ASP A 201 -17.76 11.36 26.12
C ASP A 201 -17.46 11.42 27.62
N SER A 202 -17.35 10.27 28.28
CA SER A 202 -16.90 10.13 29.65
C SER A 202 -15.43 10.55 29.77
N LEU A 203 -14.56 9.91 28.98
CA LEU A 203 -13.11 10.07 29.05
C LEU A 203 -12.62 11.45 28.60
N ARG A 204 -13.24 12.09 27.59
CA ARG A 204 -12.80 13.41 27.10
C ARG A 204 -12.93 14.49 28.16
N ARG A 205 -13.84 14.33 29.13
CA ARG A 205 -14.05 15.28 30.23
C ARG A 205 -12.89 15.25 31.24
N THR A 206 -12.32 14.07 31.47
CA THR A 206 -11.24 13.82 32.44
C THR A 206 -9.86 13.92 31.80
N LEU A 207 -9.66 13.25 30.66
CA LEU A 207 -8.36 13.09 30.01
C LEU A 207 -8.04 14.19 29.00
N LYS A 208 -9.05 14.84 28.41
CA LYS A 208 -8.91 15.94 27.43
C LYS A 208 -7.89 15.58 26.34
N ASN A 209 -6.81 16.37 26.22
CA ASN A 209 -5.77 16.23 25.19
C ASN A 209 -4.93 14.95 25.34
N LYS A 210 -5.05 14.20 26.45
CA LYS A 210 -4.28 12.97 26.69
C LYS A 210 -4.86 11.74 25.97
N LEU A 211 -6.10 11.85 25.51
CA LEU A 211 -6.83 10.78 24.83
C LEU A 211 -6.28 10.51 23.42
N GLY A 212 -5.64 11.50 22.81
CA GLY A 212 -5.18 11.48 21.43
C GLY A 212 -5.89 12.54 20.58
N GLU A 213 -5.53 12.57 19.31
CA GLU A 213 -6.16 13.39 18.28
C GLU A 213 -7.46 12.74 17.82
N LEU A 214 -8.54 13.52 17.68
CA LEU A 214 -9.78 13.02 17.10
C LEU A 214 -9.62 12.87 15.59
N LEU A 215 -9.67 11.63 15.09
CA LEU A 215 -9.55 11.32 13.66
C LEU A 215 -10.91 11.39 12.96
N GLY A 216 -11.98 11.03 13.67
CA GLY A 216 -13.33 11.10 13.16
C GLY A 216 -14.33 10.37 14.04
N GLU A 217 -15.60 10.43 13.62
CA GLU A 217 -16.71 9.71 14.23
C GLU A 217 -17.49 9.03 13.10
N LYS A 218 -17.87 7.77 13.30
CA LYS A 218 -18.70 7.01 12.36
C LYS A 218 -19.65 6.13 13.15
N GLU A 219 -20.94 6.20 12.80
CA GLU A 219 -22.02 5.51 13.53
C GLU A 219 -21.96 5.78 15.04
N ASP A 220 -21.77 4.75 15.86
CA ASP A 220 -21.69 4.83 17.32
C ASP A 220 -20.25 4.88 17.84
N PHE A 221 -19.26 4.97 16.95
CA PHE A 221 -17.85 4.94 17.29
C PHE A 221 -17.12 6.27 17.09
N VAL A 222 -16.10 6.47 17.92
CA VAL A 222 -15.14 7.58 17.87
C VAL A 222 -13.74 7.02 17.66
N TYR A 223 -13.01 7.62 16.72
CA TYR A 223 -11.69 7.17 16.29
C TYR A 223 -10.63 8.17 16.75
N LEU A 224 -9.63 7.69 17.49
CA LEU A 224 -8.58 8.50 18.08
C LEU A 224 -7.21 8.05 17.63
N GLY A 225 -6.35 9.00 17.31
CA GLY A 225 -4.96 8.78 16.95
C GLY A 225 -4.04 9.23 18.08
N LYS A 226 -3.30 8.30 18.68
CA LYS A 226 -2.38 8.58 19.77
C LYS A 226 -0.93 8.38 19.33
N ILE A 227 -0.19 9.48 19.24
CA ILE A 227 1.25 9.48 18.91
C ILE A 227 2.07 9.35 20.20
N TYR A 228 3.11 8.53 20.15
CA TYR A 228 4.00 8.27 21.29
C TYR A 228 5.33 9.00 21.17
N SER A 229 5.90 9.38 22.31
CA SER A 229 7.20 10.03 22.38
C SER A 229 8.34 9.05 22.16
N ASN A 230 9.45 9.56 21.63
CA ASN A 230 10.66 8.76 21.40
C ASN A 230 11.29 8.32 22.73
N PRO A 231 11.37 7.01 23.02
CA PRO A 231 11.92 6.52 24.28
C PRO A 231 13.44 6.34 24.25
N TYR A 232 14.09 6.47 23.09
CA TYR A 232 15.50 6.17 22.93
C TYR A 232 16.39 7.35 23.31
N SER A 233 17.62 7.02 23.73
CA SER A 233 18.64 8.03 23.98
C SER A 233 19.05 8.74 22.69
N SER A 234 19.22 10.06 22.73
CA SER A 234 19.55 10.92 21.58
C SER A 234 20.84 10.55 20.85
N LYS A 235 21.69 9.69 21.42
CA LYS A 235 22.94 9.19 20.82
C LYS A 235 22.79 7.85 20.09
N SER A 236 21.61 7.24 20.11
CA SER A 236 21.35 5.93 19.52
C SER A 236 20.91 6.03 18.05
N SER A 237 21.18 4.97 17.28
CA SER A 237 20.63 4.82 15.91
C SER A 237 19.10 4.81 15.94
N GLU A 238 18.54 4.12 16.94
CA GLU A 238 17.12 3.94 17.17
C GLU A 238 16.40 5.27 17.40
N TYR A 239 17.05 6.22 18.09
CA TYR A 239 16.50 7.56 18.24
C TYR A 239 16.28 8.25 16.90
N THR A 240 17.30 8.22 16.03
CA THR A 240 17.23 8.87 14.71
C THR A 240 16.18 8.21 13.83
N GLU A 241 16.15 6.88 13.82
CA GLU A 241 15.19 6.10 13.05
C GLU A 241 13.74 6.25 13.56
N PHE A 242 13.53 6.34 14.87
CA PHE A 242 12.21 6.61 15.44
C PHE A 242 11.76 8.04 15.16
N GLN A 243 12.64 9.03 15.30
CA GLN A 243 12.32 10.43 14.99
C GLN A 243 11.86 10.61 13.54
N LEU A 244 12.57 9.97 12.60
CA LEU A 244 12.19 9.99 11.18
C LEU A 244 10.73 9.54 11.01
N ARG A 245 10.38 8.38 11.57
CA ARG A 245 9.04 7.78 11.44
C ARG A 245 7.95 8.56 12.19
N SER A 246 8.28 9.08 13.37
CA SER A 246 7.38 9.93 14.14
C SER A 246 7.07 11.23 13.38
N SER A 247 8.05 11.79 12.66
CA SER A 247 7.84 12.99 11.85
C SER A 247 6.88 12.80 10.67
N ASP A 248 6.72 11.56 10.18
CA ASP A 248 5.79 11.26 9.08
C ASP A 248 4.31 11.42 9.48
N ILE A 249 4.00 11.23 10.77
CA ILE A 249 2.63 11.26 11.30
C ILE A 249 2.31 12.52 12.11
N GLN A 250 3.31 13.26 12.57
CA GLN A 250 3.13 14.41 13.44
C GLN A 250 2.32 15.52 12.77
N GLY A 251 1.10 15.77 13.28
CA GLY A 251 0.16 16.76 12.71
C GLY A 251 -0.36 16.39 11.33
N ARG A 252 -0.44 15.08 11.03
CA ARG A 252 -0.89 14.56 9.74
C ARG A 252 -1.84 13.37 9.85
N LEU A 253 -2.26 12.97 11.05
CA LEU A 253 -3.01 11.74 11.24
C LEU A 253 -4.36 11.77 10.53
N ASP A 254 -5.06 12.91 10.60
CA ASP A 254 -6.27 13.22 9.85
C ASP A 254 -6.18 12.94 8.34
N ARG A 255 -4.99 13.08 7.75
CA ARG A 255 -4.75 12.85 6.31
C ARG A 255 -4.34 11.43 5.96
N LEU A 256 -3.85 10.68 6.94
CA LEU A 256 -3.44 9.29 6.75
C LEU A 256 -4.58 8.33 7.09
N PHE A 257 -5.52 8.76 7.93
CA PHE A 257 -6.72 8.03 8.29
C PHE A 257 -7.88 8.36 7.33
N GLU A 258 -8.55 7.33 6.83
CA GLU A 258 -9.73 7.49 5.97
C GLU A 258 -10.80 6.49 6.37
N PHE A 259 -12.06 6.92 6.40
CA PHE A 259 -13.19 5.99 6.46
C PHE A 259 -13.33 5.25 5.13
N ILE A 260 -13.69 3.99 5.22
CA ILE A 260 -14.06 3.18 4.06
C ILE A 260 -15.55 3.40 3.87
N ASP A 261 -15.92 4.11 2.81
CA ASP A 261 -17.31 4.22 2.39
C ASP A 261 -17.66 2.98 1.57
N GLU A 262 -18.74 2.27 1.93
CA GLU A 262 -19.31 1.29 1.01
C GLU A 262 -19.76 2.05 -0.25
N GLU A 263 -19.13 1.79 -1.40
CA GLU A 263 -19.64 2.27 -2.68
C GLU A 263 -21.12 1.87 -2.80
N ASP A 264 -21.98 2.84 -3.13
CA ASP A 264 -23.42 2.70 -3.36
C ASP A 264 -23.74 1.41 -4.14
N LYS A 265 -24.14 0.36 -3.41
CA LYS A 265 -24.85 -0.78 -3.99
C LYS A 265 -26.31 -0.39 -4.20
N ASP A 266 -26.55 0.49 -5.14
CA ASP A 266 -27.90 0.73 -5.63
C ASP A 266 -28.32 -0.38 -6.61
N ASP A 267 -29.40 -1.03 -6.19
CA ASP A 267 -30.42 -1.77 -6.94
C ASP A 267 -30.06 -3.16 -7.52
N ASP A 268 -30.45 -4.23 -6.82
CA ASP A 268 -31.78 -4.81 -7.06
C ASP A 268 -32.10 -5.98 -6.09
N SER A 269 -33.40 -6.11 -5.78
CA SER A 269 -34.08 -7.21 -5.07
C SER A 269 -34.19 -7.20 -3.53
N LYS A 270 -35.30 -6.57 -3.14
CA LYS A 270 -36.19 -6.82 -1.99
C LYS A 270 -36.21 -8.25 -1.42
N ASP A 271 -36.50 -8.27 -0.12
CA ASP A 271 -37.30 -9.25 0.63
C ASP A 271 -36.59 -10.53 1.17
N LYS A 272 -36.14 -10.49 2.43
CA LYS A 272 -36.95 -10.91 3.60
C LYS A 272 -36.15 -10.99 4.91
N ASN A 273 -36.69 -10.31 5.92
CA ASN A 273 -36.42 -10.52 7.34
C ASN A 273 -36.70 -11.98 7.78
N LYS A 274 -35.76 -12.56 8.56
CA LYS A 274 -35.95 -13.30 9.84
C LYS A 274 -34.88 -14.39 10.00
N GLU A 275 -33.93 -14.17 10.92
CA GLU A 275 -33.70 -15.01 12.11
C GLU A 275 -32.42 -14.55 12.82
N LYS A 276 -32.61 -13.69 13.84
CA LYS A 276 -31.79 -13.72 15.05
C LYS A 276 -31.94 -15.11 15.67
N ASP A 277 -30.89 -15.59 16.31
CA ASP A 277 -30.72 -16.90 16.99
C ASP A 277 -30.02 -17.99 16.16
N LYS A 278 -28.70 -17.86 15.99
CA LYS A 278 -27.76 -19.00 15.76
C LYS A 278 -26.25 -18.68 15.87
N ASN A 279 -25.82 -17.46 16.19
CA ASN A 279 -24.39 -17.12 16.30
C ASN A 279 -23.77 -17.45 17.67
N LYS A 280 -23.97 -18.68 18.19
CA LYS A 280 -23.12 -19.23 19.26
C LYS A 280 -22.10 -20.28 18.76
N GLU A 281 -22.03 -20.48 17.44
CA GLU A 281 -21.03 -21.34 16.80
C GLU A 281 -19.96 -20.58 15.98
N LYS A 282 -20.08 -19.24 15.84
CA LYS A 282 -19.07 -18.41 15.16
C LYS A 282 -17.82 -18.10 16.01
N ASP A 283 -17.87 -18.31 17.32
CA ASP A 283 -16.75 -18.06 18.26
C ASP A 283 -15.53 -18.99 18.11
N LYS A 284 -15.57 -19.96 17.18
CA LYS A 284 -14.40 -20.79 16.85
C LYS A 284 -13.66 -20.38 15.59
N SER A 285 -14.23 -19.55 14.70
CA SER A 285 -13.55 -19.18 13.44
C SER A 285 -12.62 -17.98 13.56
N ASN A 286 -12.79 -17.10 14.56
CA ASN A 286 -11.95 -15.90 14.70
C ASN A 286 -10.53 -16.20 15.22
N LYS A 287 -10.36 -17.27 16.02
CA LYS A 287 -9.03 -17.69 16.51
C LYS A 287 -8.10 -18.25 15.42
N ASP A 288 -8.67 -18.74 14.33
CA ASP A 288 -7.87 -19.29 13.22
C ASP A 288 -7.38 -18.20 12.27
N LEU A 289 -8.08 -17.06 12.14
CA LEU A 289 -7.69 -15.96 11.25
C LEU A 289 -6.36 -15.30 11.67
N ASP A 290 -6.13 -15.13 12.98
CA ASP A 290 -4.85 -14.62 13.50
C ASP A 290 -3.69 -15.57 13.22
N LYS A 291 -3.92 -16.89 13.28
CA LYS A 291 -2.90 -17.89 12.92
C LYS A 291 -2.46 -17.74 11.46
N TYR A 292 -3.39 -17.37 10.59
CA TYR A 292 -3.11 -17.20 9.17
C TYR A 292 -2.44 -15.86 8.82
N LYS A 293 -2.30 -14.91 9.77
CA LYS A 293 -1.54 -13.67 9.57
C LYS A 293 -0.02 -13.82 9.76
N TRP A 294 0.44 -14.86 10.45
CA TRP A 294 1.84 -15.03 10.82
C TRP A 294 2.50 -16.23 10.15
N VAL A 295 3.77 -16.06 9.78
CA VAL A 295 4.63 -17.11 9.22
C VAL A 295 6.02 -17.00 9.84
N SER A 296 6.71 -18.11 10.07
CA SER A 296 8.14 -18.11 10.36
C SER A 296 8.91 -18.18 9.05
N ILE A 297 9.77 -17.20 8.79
CA ILE A 297 10.63 -17.14 7.61
C ILE A 297 12.08 -17.16 8.07
N ASN A 298 12.84 -18.19 7.68
CA ASN A 298 14.22 -18.40 8.14
C ASN A 298 14.34 -18.32 9.68
N GLY A 299 13.36 -18.85 10.40
CA GLY A 299 13.31 -18.83 11.88
C GLY A 299 12.84 -17.51 12.50
N LYS A 300 12.52 -16.50 11.68
CA LYS A 300 11.98 -15.21 12.14
C LYS A 300 10.46 -15.19 11.94
N ARG A 301 9.71 -14.87 12.99
CA ARG A 301 8.26 -14.65 12.89
C ARG A 301 7.96 -13.34 12.16
N GLU A 302 7.14 -13.43 11.11
CA GLU A 302 6.81 -12.35 10.18
C GLU A 302 5.29 -12.19 10.05
N ASN A 303 4.80 -10.95 10.06
CA ASN A 303 3.42 -10.63 9.74
C ASN A 303 3.27 -10.52 8.21
N LEU A 304 2.24 -11.15 7.67
CA LEU A 304 1.98 -11.17 6.24
C LEU A 304 1.26 -9.93 5.72
N ASN A 305 0.76 -9.04 6.60
CA ASN A 305 -0.12 -7.89 6.35
C ASN A 305 -1.49 -8.24 5.74
N LYS A 306 -1.56 -9.32 4.96
CA LYS A 306 -2.79 -9.98 4.52
C LYS A 306 -2.77 -11.43 4.96
N SER A 307 -3.84 -11.90 5.58
CA SER A 307 -3.96 -13.27 6.06
C SER A 307 -3.81 -14.26 4.91
N MET A 308 -3.13 -15.37 5.16
CA MET A 308 -3.31 -16.58 4.38
C MET A 308 -4.78 -16.99 4.39
N TYR A 309 -5.20 -17.72 3.37
CA TYR A 309 -6.54 -18.30 3.35
C TYR A 309 -6.50 -19.69 2.75
N LYS A 310 -7.48 -20.51 3.11
CA LYS A 310 -7.72 -21.75 2.38
C LYS A 310 -8.69 -21.48 1.25
N ASN A 311 -8.35 -21.94 0.05
CA ASN A 311 -9.24 -21.81 -1.09
C ASN A 311 -10.35 -22.90 -1.07
N GLU A 312 -11.20 -22.90 -2.09
CA GLU A 312 -12.31 -23.85 -2.27
C GLU A 312 -11.87 -25.33 -2.26
N ASN A 313 -10.59 -25.61 -2.54
CA ASN A 313 -10.00 -26.95 -2.56
C ASN A 313 -9.30 -27.31 -1.23
N ASP A 314 -9.50 -26.53 -0.16
CA ASP A 314 -8.83 -26.64 1.14
C ASP A 314 -7.29 -26.45 1.08
N ASN A 315 -6.77 -25.86 -0.02
CA ASN A 315 -5.35 -25.60 -0.17
C ASN A 315 -4.99 -24.23 0.40
N LEU A 316 -3.91 -24.18 1.18
CA LEU A 316 -3.43 -22.95 1.81
C LEU A 316 -2.75 -22.05 0.78
N MET A 317 -3.28 -20.83 0.67
CA MET A 317 -2.82 -19.75 -0.20
C MET A 317 -2.12 -18.69 0.65
N ILE A 318 -0.97 -18.22 0.17
CA ILE A 318 -0.09 -17.34 0.95
C ILE A 318 0.39 -16.12 0.12
N PRO A 319 0.49 -14.91 0.72
CA PRO A 319 1.01 -13.72 0.06
C PRO A 319 2.45 -13.92 -0.43
N VAL A 320 2.64 -14.04 -1.74
CA VAL A 320 3.93 -14.46 -2.28
C VAL A 320 5.01 -13.41 -2.07
N ALA A 321 4.66 -12.13 -2.24
CA ALA A 321 5.64 -11.04 -2.18
C ALA A 321 6.26 -10.92 -0.79
N LYS A 322 5.44 -10.88 0.26
CA LYS A 322 5.94 -10.73 1.65
C LYS A 322 6.81 -11.90 2.04
N VAL A 323 6.38 -13.13 1.75
CA VAL A 323 7.16 -14.33 2.07
C VAL A 323 8.47 -14.39 1.31
N SER A 324 8.44 -14.14 0.00
CA SER A 324 9.63 -14.17 -0.84
C SER A 324 10.64 -13.08 -0.46
N ARG A 325 10.19 -11.86 -0.12
CA ARG A 325 11.08 -10.81 0.41
C ARG A 325 11.72 -11.22 1.73
N GLY A 326 10.95 -11.78 2.66
CA GLY A 326 11.49 -12.31 3.93
C GLY A 326 12.54 -13.43 3.73
N LEU A 327 12.41 -14.21 2.65
CA LEU A 327 13.40 -15.21 2.26
C LEU A 327 14.62 -14.61 1.53
N GLY A 328 14.65 -13.30 1.30
CA GLY A 328 15.73 -12.58 0.63
C GLY A 328 15.64 -12.58 -0.90
N TYR A 329 14.47 -12.86 -1.48
CA TYR A 329 14.27 -12.71 -2.93
C TYR A 329 13.91 -11.26 -3.27
N LYS A 330 14.45 -10.75 -4.37
CA LYS A 330 13.98 -9.52 -4.99
C LYS A 330 12.70 -9.81 -5.76
N VAL A 331 11.62 -9.15 -5.38
CA VAL A 331 10.29 -9.35 -5.98
C VAL A 331 10.00 -8.19 -6.93
N LYS A 332 9.69 -8.48 -8.20
CA LYS A 332 9.26 -7.48 -9.19
C LYS A 332 7.93 -7.88 -9.80
N TRP A 333 7.05 -6.90 -9.94
CA TRP A 333 5.81 -7.03 -10.70
C TRP A 333 6.04 -6.59 -12.14
N ASN A 334 5.53 -7.36 -13.10
CA ASN A 334 5.48 -7.01 -14.51
C ASN A 334 4.01 -6.96 -14.95
N PRO A 335 3.40 -5.77 -15.00
CA PRO A 335 1.99 -5.61 -15.35
C PRO A 335 1.71 -5.96 -16.82
N GLN A 336 2.66 -5.77 -17.74
CA GLN A 336 2.45 -6.05 -19.16
C GLN A 336 2.20 -7.53 -19.43
N ASN A 337 2.89 -8.39 -18.67
CA ASN A 337 2.79 -9.84 -18.81
C ASN A 337 1.94 -10.48 -17.71
N ASN A 338 1.40 -9.67 -16.79
CA ASN A 338 0.68 -10.13 -15.61
C ASN A 338 1.51 -11.14 -14.80
N THR A 339 2.80 -10.85 -14.59
CA THR A 339 3.74 -11.76 -13.94
C THR A 339 4.48 -11.16 -12.75
N ILE A 340 4.75 -11.97 -11.73
CA ILE A 340 5.72 -11.67 -10.67
C ILE A 340 7.00 -12.43 -10.95
N THR A 341 8.14 -11.77 -10.82
CA THR A 341 9.45 -12.42 -10.78
C THR A 341 10.05 -12.37 -9.38
N LEU A 342 10.59 -13.49 -8.92
CA LEU A 342 11.34 -13.61 -7.67
C LEU A 342 12.79 -13.94 -8.01
N ASP A 343 13.73 -13.06 -7.67
CA ASP A 343 15.15 -13.26 -7.91
C ASP A 343 15.90 -13.51 -6.60
N GLY A 344 16.36 -14.75 -6.42
CA GLY A 344 17.23 -15.19 -5.33
C GLY A 344 18.47 -15.92 -5.85
N GLY A 345 18.92 -15.59 -7.08
CA GLY A 345 19.99 -16.27 -7.81
C GLY A 345 19.50 -17.08 -9.02
N LYS A 346 18.32 -17.70 -8.90
CA LYS A 346 17.53 -18.21 -10.04
C LYS A 346 16.20 -17.47 -10.06
N VAL A 347 15.85 -16.89 -11.20
CA VAL A 347 14.60 -16.12 -11.34
C VAL A 347 13.42 -17.08 -11.43
N ALA A 348 12.52 -17.06 -10.44
CA ALA A 348 11.23 -17.70 -10.58
C ALA A 348 10.22 -16.71 -11.18
N THR A 349 9.36 -17.17 -12.08
CA THR A 349 8.30 -16.39 -12.71
C THR A 349 6.95 -17.02 -12.38
N ILE A 350 6.05 -16.19 -11.88
CA ILE A 350 4.67 -16.51 -11.54
C ILE A 350 3.80 -15.75 -12.52
N THR A 351 2.94 -16.43 -13.26
CA THR A 351 1.92 -15.77 -14.08
C THR A 351 0.60 -15.80 -13.35
N ILE A 352 -0.06 -14.65 -13.23
CA ILE A 352 -1.36 -14.55 -12.54
C ILE A 352 -2.44 -15.27 -13.36
N ASN A 353 -3.40 -15.88 -12.66
CA ASN A 353 -4.48 -16.71 -13.22
C ASN A 353 -3.94 -17.91 -14.04
N SER A 354 -2.76 -18.40 -13.65
CA SER A 354 -2.14 -19.57 -14.24
C SER A 354 -1.74 -20.56 -13.15
N LYS A 355 -1.94 -21.85 -13.42
CA LYS A 355 -1.45 -22.97 -12.61
C LYS A 355 0.01 -23.31 -12.90
N LYS A 356 0.64 -22.64 -13.87
CA LYS A 356 2.03 -22.87 -14.28
C LYS A 356 2.95 -21.87 -13.59
N TYR A 357 4.05 -22.41 -13.05
CA TYR A 357 5.08 -21.64 -12.38
C TYR A 357 6.44 -22.07 -12.94
N SER A 358 7.31 -21.12 -13.23
CA SER A 358 8.53 -21.40 -14.00
C SER A 358 9.78 -20.79 -13.42
N THR A 359 10.92 -21.39 -13.73
CA THR A 359 12.24 -20.77 -13.71
C THR A 359 12.79 -20.80 -15.15
N PRO A 360 13.93 -20.17 -15.46
CA PRO A 360 14.56 -20.30 -16.78
C PRO A 360 14.73 -21.75 -17.25
N ASN A 361 14.92 -22.70 -16.32
CA ASN A 361 15.28 -24.08 -16.63
C ASN A 361 14.17 -25.10 -16.36
N SER A 362 13.05 -24.70 -15.73
CA SER A 362 12.00 -25.62 -15.33
C SER A 362 10.63 -24.95 -15.36
N THR A 363 9.58 -25.74 -15.57
CA THR A 363 8.20 -25.30 -15.39
C THR A 363 7.43 -26.41 -14.69
N ILE A 364 6.76 -26.06 -13.60
CA ILE A 364 5.87 -26.97 -12.88
C ILE A 364 4.43 -26.51 -13.04
N THR A 365 3.50 -27.45 -12.89
CA THR A 365 2.06 -27.15 -12.79
C THR A 365 1.59 -27.53 -11.39
N LEU A 366 1.00 -26.58 -10.67
CA LEU A 366 0.40 -26.80 -9.34
C LEU A 366 -1.11 -26.99 -9.47
N LYS A 367 -1.77 -27.43 -8.38
CA LYS A 367 -3.21 -27.66 -8.36
C LYS A 367 -4.02 -26.37 -8.50
N ASP A 368 -3.52 -25.32 -7.85
CA ASP A 368 -4.15 -24.01 -7.78
C ASP A 368 -3.30 -22.99 -8.52
N GLU A 369 -3.97 -21.95 -9.00
CA GLU A 369 -3.35 -20.85 -9.73
C GLU A 369 -2.93 -19.72 -8.81
N ALA A 370 -2.01 -18.88 -9.27
CA ALA A 370 -1.72 -17.64 -8.60
C ALA A 370 -2.89 -16.67 -8.81
N LYS A 371 -3.40 -16.07 -7.74
CA LYS A 371 -4.52 -15.12 -7.80
C LYS A 371 -4.15 -13.80 -7.17
N ILE A 372 -4.70 -12.71 -7.69
CA ILE A 372 -4.69 -11.42 -7.02
C ILE A 372 -6.02 -11.27 -6.28
N ILE A 373 -5.95 -10.97 -4.98
CA ILE A 373 -7.11 -10.62 -4.15
C ILE A 373 -6.74 -9.33 -3.42
N ASN A 374 -7.54 -8.28 -3.59
CA ASN A 374 -7.34 -6.96 -2.98
C ASN A 374 -5.89 -6.46 -3.12
N GLY A 375 -5.36 -6.47 -4.35
CA GLY A 375 -4.00 -6.03 -4.68
C GLY A 375 -2.86 -6.98 -4.26
N THR A 376 -3.14 -8.03 -3.51
CA THR A 376 -2.13 -8.98 -3.04
C THR A 376 -2.12 -10.24 -3.89
N THR A 377 -0.95 -10.65 -4.38
CA THR A 377 -0.80 -11.93 -5.08
C THR A 377 -0.61 -13.06 -4.08
N PHE A 378 -1.49 -14.06 -4.20
CA PHE A 378 -1.44 -15.30 -3.45
C PHE A 378 -1.02 -16.45 -4.35
N VAL A 379 -0.17 -17.32 -3.80
CA VAL A 379 0.24 -18.59 -4.42
C VAL A 379 -0.06 -19.73 -3.46
N PRO A 380 -0.29 -20.96 -3.94
CA PRO A 380 -0.37 -22.11 -3.06
C PRO A 380 0.98 -22.31 -2.36
N VAL A 381 0.97 -22.70 -1.08
CA VAL A 381 2.20 -22.94 -0.29
C VAL A 381 3.16 -23.93 -0.98
N ASP A 382 2.60 -24.88 -1.73
CA ASP A 382 3.33 -25.83 -2.58
C ASP A 382 4.31 -25.17 -3.58
N PHE A 383 4.08 -23.91 -3.94
CA PHE A 383 4.99 -23.12 -4.77
C PHE A 383 6.39 -23.04 -4.18
N PHE A 384 6.49 -22.69 -2.89
CA PHE A 384 7.78 -22.55 -2.19
C PHE A 384 8.50 -23.90 -2.11
N LYS A 385 7.76 -24.98 -1.88
CA LYS A 385 8.31 -26.33 -1.77
C LYS A 385 8.74 -26.92 -3.11
N LYS A 386 7.93 -26.77 -4.16
CA LYS A 386 8.12 -27.49 -5.43
C LYS A 386 8.90 -26.72 -6.48
N LEU A 387 8.74 -25.39 -6.54
CA LEU A 387 9.49 -24.58 -7.51
C LEU A 387 10.77 -24.02 -6.91
N LEU A 388 10.67 -23.44 -5.71
CA LEU A 388 11.81 -22.82 -5.05
C LEU A 388 12.65 -23.83 -4.24
N GLU A 389 12.18 -25.08 -4.13
CA GLU A 389 12.85 -26.18 -3.41
C GLU A 389 13.16 -25.84 -1.94
N LEU A 390 12.30 -25.03 -1.31
CA LEU A 390 12.45 -24.59 0.07
C LEU A 390 11.84 -25.59 1.06
N ASN A 391 12.33 -25.56 2.28
CA ASN A 391 11.73 -26.30 3.38
C ASN A 391 10.46 -25.59 3.84
N VAL A 392 9.38 -26.35 3.97
CA VAL A 392 8.08 -25.87 4.44
C VAL A 392 7.49 -26.89 5.41
N ASP A 393 7.30 -26.48 6.66
CA ASP A 393 6.70 -27.29 7.72
C ASP A 393 5.83 -26.45 8.66
N ILE A 394 5.24 -27.11 9.65
CA ILE A 394 4.55 -26.47 10.77
C ILE A 394 5.44 -26.64 11.99
N ASN A 395 5.81 -25.54 12.64
CA ASN A 395 6.68 -25.59 13.82
C ASN A 395 5.91 -26.08 15.06
N SER A 396 6.61 -26.21 16.20
CA SER A 396 6.02 -26.66 17.47
C SER A 396 4.90 -25.77 18.02
N GLU A 397 4.78 -24.54 17.52
CA GLU A 397 3.73 -23.57 17.89
C GLU A 397 2.53 -23.64 16.93
N GLY A 398 2.54 -24.56 15.97
CA GLY A 398 1.48 -24.70 14.97
C GLY A 398 1.54 -23.65 13.85
N MET A 399 2.59 -22.83 13.77
CA MET A 399 2.77 -21.79 12.76
C MET A 399 3.47 -22.34 11.51
N LEU A 400 3.06 -21.87 10.33
CA LEU A 400 3.73 -22.20 9.07
C LEU A 400 5.16 -21.65 9.10
N ASN A 401 6.12 -22.50 8.77
CA ASN A 401 7.54 -22.16 8.77
C ASN A 401 8.15 -22.48 7.41
N ILE A 402 8.81 -21.49 6.82
CA ILE A 402 9.40 -21.53 5.48
C ILE A 402 10.86 -21.08 5.59
N TYR A 403 11.81 -21.91 5.15
CA TYR A 403 13.23 -21.60 5.26
C TYR A 403 14.05 -22.23 4.14
N LYS A 404 15.22 -21.64 3.88
CA LYS A 404 16.18 -22.12 2.88
C LYS A 404 16.88 -23.41 3.30
#